data_AF-A0A098E960-F1
#
_entry.id   AF-A0A098E960-F1
#
_cell.length_a   1.000
_cell.length_b   1.000
_cell.length_c   1.000
_cell.angle_alpha   90.00
_cell.angle_beta   90.00
_cell.angle_gamma   90.00
#
_symmetry.space_group_name_H-M   'P 1'
#
loop_
_entity.id
_entity.type
_entity.pdbx_description
1 polymer ?
#
loop_
_entity_poly.entity_id
_entity_poly.type
_entity_poly.pdbx_seq_one_letter_code
_entity_poly.pdbx_strand_id
1 'polypeptide(L)'
;MKIPEWAMKYREKGTEVKDIGGNYYLYEASSKWDPEKKRSKKISGKYLGAITTEGVVKSKHERVLEGLKNISVKEYGATFFLMENNKEIIDVVKKVYPHE
;
A
#
# COMPACT_ATOMS: atom_id res chain seq x y z
N MET A 1 -3.81 -25.22 -17.93
CA MET A 1 -3.18 -24.42 -19.01
C MET A 1 -1.76 -24.06 -18.60
N LYS A 2 -0.83 -23.94 -19.55
CA LYS A 2 0.56 -23.55 -19.25
C LYS A 2 0.57 -22.04 -19.03
N ILE A 3 1.06 -21.57 -17.88
CA ILE A 3 1.18 -20.13 -17.60
C ILE A 3 2.22 -19.56 -18.59
N PRO A 4 1.91 -18.47 -19.31
CA PRO A 4 2.83 -17.83 -20.23
C PRO A 4 4.11 -17.36 -19.54
N GLU A 5 5.23 -17.37 -20.26
CA GLU A 5 6.53 -16.94 -19.72
C GLU A 5 6.50 -15.50 -19.21
N TRP A 6 5.78 -14.61 -19.91
CA TRP A 6 5.64 -13.22 -19.51
C TRP A 6 4.95 -13.05 -18.16
N ALA A 7 4.09 -13.98 -17.74
CA ALA A 7 3.45 -13.95 -16.42
C ALA A 7 4.34 -14.65 -15.37
N MET A 8 5.05 -15.70 -15.76
CA MET A 8 5.99 -16.42 -14.89
C MET A 8 7.20 -15.58 -14.47
N LYS A 9 7.60 -14.56 -15.26
CA LYS A 9 8.71 -13.65 -14.91
C LYS A 9 8.50 -12.91 -13.58
N TYR A 10 7.27 -12.73 -13.14
CA TYR A 10 6.92 -12.07 -11.87
C TYR A 10 6.91 -13.03 -10.67
N ARG A 11 7.22 -14.32 -10.89
CA ARG A 11 7.32 -15.29 -9.80
C ARG A 11 8.66 -15.14 -9.08
N GLU A 12 8.61 -14.54 -7.90
CA GLU A 12 9.76 -14.40 -7.01
C GLU A 12 9.69 -15.39 -5.84
N LYS A 13 10.79 -15.53 -5.10
CA LYS A 13 10.85 -16.38 -3.90
C LYS A 13 9.77 -15.94 -2.90
N GLY A 14 8.96 -16.89 -2.44
CA GLY A 14 7.86 -16.60 -1.52
C GLY A 14 6.57 -16.16 -2.22
N THR A 15 6.48 -16.27 -3.55
CA THR A 15 5.26 -15.96 -4.31
C THR A 15 4.84 -17.10 -5.23
N GLU A 16 3.59 -17.05 -5.64
CA GLU A 16 2.95 -17.96 -6.57
C GLU A 16 2.16 -17.18 -7.61
N VAL A 17 2.28 -17.59 -8.87
CA VAL A 17 1.41 -17.16 -9.95
C VAL A 17 0.26 -18.16 -10.11
N LYS A 18 -0.98 -17.67 -10.00
CA LYS A 18 -2.19 -18.46 -10.22
C LYS A 18 -2.86 -18.05 -11.52
N ASP A 19 -3.30 -19.06 -12.28
CA ASP A 19 -4.19 -18.91 -13.44
C ASP A 19 -5.63 -19.13 -12.96
N ILE A 20 -6.44 -18.08 -13.04
CA ILE A 20 -7.85 -18.10 -12.63
C ILE A 20 -8.68 -17.44 -13.73
N GLY A 21 -9.47 -18.25 -14.45
CA GLY A 21 -10.37 -17.75 -15.49
C GLY A 21 -9.66 -17.07 -16.66
N GLY A 22 -8.44 -17.52 -17.01
CA GLY A 22 -7.65 -16.94 -18.10
C GLY A 22 -6.89 -15.66 -17.73
N ASN A 23 -6.96 -15.24 -16.47
CA ASN A 23 -6.17 -14.15 -15.92
C ASN A 23 -5.11 -14.68 -14.96
N TYR A 24 -4.01 -13.93 -14.83
CA TYR A 24 -2.89 -14.30 -13.99
C TYR A 24 -2.80 -13.39 -12.77
N TYR A 25 -2.56 -14.00 -11.61
CA TYR A 25 -2.57 -13.32 -10.32
C TYR A 25 -1.38 -13.72 -9.48
N LEU A 26 -0.77 -12.76 -8.81
CA LEU A 26 0.35 -12.97 -7.92
C LEU A 26 -0.15 -13.08 -6.47
N TYR A 27 0.24 -14.15 -5.80
CA TYR A 27 -0.04 -14.42 -4.38
C TYR A 27 1.26 -14.65 -3.63
N GLU A 28 1.28 -14.39 -2.33
CA GLU A 28 2.31 -14.96 -1.47
C GLU A 28 2.14 -16.47 -1.38
N ALA A 29 3.26 -17.17 -1.30
CA ALA A 29 3.30 -18.61 -1.10
C ALA A 29 4.40 -18.95 -0.10
N SER A 30 3.99 -19.53 1.02
CA SER A 30 4.89 -20.08 2.02
C SER A 30 4.61 -21.57 2.21
N SER A 31 5.55 -22.25 2.87
CA SER A 31 5.41 -23.67 3.20
C SER A 31 5.57 -23.81 4.70
N LYS A 32 4.63 -24.51 5.34
CA LYS A 32 4.69 -24.84 6.77
C LYS A 32 4.65 -26.35 6.94
N TRP A 33 5.42 -26.87 7.88
CA TRP A 33 5.36 -28.28 8.24
C TRP A 33 3.99 -28.64 8.82
N ASP A 34 3.36 -29.68 8.28
CA ASP A 34 2.10 -30.24 8.77
C ASP A 34 2.44 -31.53 9.54
N PRO A 35 2.33 -31.54 10.89
CA PRO A 35 2.74 -32.66 11.72
C PRO A 35 1.83 -33.89 11.56
N GLU A 36 0.55 -33.69 11.22
CA GLU A 36 -0.41 -34.78 11.01
C GLU A 36 -0.10 -35.51 9.71
N LYS A 37 0.14 -34.74 8.64
CA LYS A 37 0.48 -35.28 7.31
C LYS A 37 1.95 -35.63 7.15
N LYS A 38 2.78 -35.35 8.17
CA LYS A 38 4.24 -35.53 8.20
C LYS A 38 4.94 -35.00 6.94
N ARG A 39 4.49 -33.85 6.44
CA ARG A 39 5.04 -33.24 5.22
C ARG A 39 4.84 -31.73 5.21
N SER A 40 5.63 -31.02 4.42
CA SER A 40 5.42 -29.59 4.15
C SER A 40 4.10 -29.39 3.41
N LYS A 41 3.26 -28.51 3.95
CA LYS A 41 2.02 -28.04 3.33
C LYS A 41 2.22 -26.63 2.82
N LYS A 42 1.88 -26.44 1.55
CA LYS A 42 1.83 -25.12 0.93
C LYS A 42 0.70 -24.30 1.54
N ILE A 43 1.00 -23.06 1.85
CA ILE A 43 0.08 -22.04 2.34
C ILE A 43 0.09 -20.91 1.30
N SER A 44 -1.06 -20.70 0.64
CA SER A 44 -1.25 -19.46 -0.12
C SER A 44 -1.53 -18.33 0.87
N GLY A 45 -0.72 -17.28 0.80
CA GLY A 45 -0.84 -16.08 1.61
C GLY A 45 -1.61 -14.97 0.89
N LYS A 46 -1.19 -13.73 1.11
CA LYS A 46 -1.87 -12.53 0.65
C LYS A 46 -1.92 -12.43 -0.88
N TYR A 47 -2.98 -11.81 -1.39
CA TYR A 47 -3.06 -11.38 -2.78
C TYR A 47 -2.19 -10.13 -3.01
N LEU A 48 -1.21 -10.24 -3.91
CA LEU A 48 -0.26 -9.17 -4.20
C LEU A 48 -0.72 -8.31 -5.40
N GLY A 49 -1.38 -8.91 -6.40
CA GLY A 49 -1.88 -8.15 -7.53
C GLY A 49 -2.23 -8.98 -8.76
N ALA A 50 -2.79 -8.31 -9.76
CA ALA A 50 -3.07 -8.89 -11.07
C ALA A 50 -1.85 -8.72 -11.97
N ILE A 51 -1.46 -9.76 -12.68
CA ILE A 51 -0.32 -9.76 -13.58
C ILE A 51 -0.82 -9.38 -14.97
N THR A 52 -0.33 -8.26 -15.49
CA THR A 52 -0.57 -7.80 -16.86
C THR A 52 0.73 -7.89 -17.67
N THR A 53 0.65 -7.68 -18.97
CA THR A 53 1.83 -7.70 -19.86
C THR A 53 2.86 -6.62 -19.49
N GLU A 54 2.39 -5.51 -18.92
CA GLU A 54 3.19 -4.35 -18.53
C GLU A 54 3.76 -4.46 -17.11
N GLY A 55 3.07 -5.14 -16.19
CA GLY A 55 3.43 -5.11 -14.76
C GLY A 55 2.53 -5.93 -13.86
N VAL A 56 2.85 -5.92 -12.56
CA VAL A 56 1.93 -6.39 -11.52
C VAL A 56 1.13 -5.19 -11.01
N VAL A 57 -0.17 -5.19 -11.26
CA VAL A 57 -1.09 -4.19 -10.74
C VAL A 57 -1.50 -4.58 -9.32
N LYS A 58 -1.01 -3.83 -8.32
CA LYS A 58 -1.33 -4.03 -6.91
C LYS A 58 -2.84 -4.03 -6.65
N SER A 59 -3.25 -4.66 -5.55
CA SER A 59 -4.65 -4.68 -5.12
C SER A 59 -5.24 -3.26 -5.00
N LYS A 60 -6.55 -3.11 -5.24
CA LYS A 60 -7.25 -1.81 -5.15
C LYS A 60 -7.02 -1.16 -3.77
N HIS A 61 -7.05 -1.96 -2.71
CA HIS A 61 -6.84 -1.49 -1.34
C HIS A 61 -5.44 -0.89 -1.16
N GLU A 62 -4.38 -1.58 -1.62
CA GLU A 62 -3.01 -1.06 -1.54
C GLU A 62 -2.81 0.22 -2.36
N ARG A 63 -3.40 0.28 -3.55
CA ARG A 63 -3.33 1.49 -4.39
C ARG A 63 -3.95 2.70 -3.70
N VAL A 64 -5.08 2.51 -3.02
CA VAL A 64 -5.72 3.57 -2.24
C VAL A 64 -4.82 4.02 -1.10
N LEU A 65 -4.32 3.08 -0.29
CA LEU A 65 -3.41 3.40 0.82
C LEU A 65 -2.14 4.13 0.37
N GLU A 66 -1.57 3.76 -0.77
CA GLU A 66 -0.41 4.43 -1.35
C GLU A 66 -0.74 5.86 -1.80
N GLY A 67 -1.95 6.07 -2.35
CA GLY A 67 -2.47 7.41 -2.66
C GLY A 67 -2.70 8.29 -1.43
N LEU A 68 -3.06 7.70 -0.29
CA LEU A 68 -3.26 8.46 0.97
C LEU A 68 -1.94 9.03 1.53
N LYS A 69 -0.78 8.47 1.17
CA LYS A 69 0.52 8.93 1.70
C LYS A 69 0.86 10.38 1.30
N ASN A 70 0.35 10.84 0.16
CA ASN A 70 0.66 12.16 -0.39
C ASN A 70 -0.53 13.12 -0.30
N ILE A 71 -1.38 12.98 0.72
CA ILE A 71 -2.46 13.93 0.97
C ILE A 71 -1.88 15.17 1.63
N SER A 72 -2.10 16.32 1.00
CA SER A 72 -1.89 17.63 1.63
C SER A 72 -3.24 18.32 1.78
N VAL A 73 -3.48 18.90 2.95
CA VAL A 73 -4.66 19.71 3.22
C VAL A 73 -4.29 21.16 2.87
N LYS A 74 -5.03 21.76 1.94
CA LYS A 74 -4.87 23.18 1.58
C LYS A 74 -5.99 23.97 2.22
N GLU A 75 -5.69 24.58 3.36
CA GLU A 75 -6.59 25.50 4.05
C GLU A 75 -6.08 26.92 3.92
N TYR A 76 -7.02 27.86 3.74
CA TYR A 76 -6.68 29.28 3.71
C TYR A 76 -7.73 30.11 4.45
N GLY A 77 -9.01 30.04 4.07
CA GLY A 77 -10.03 30.96 4.58
C GLY A 77 -10.15 31.00 6.10
N ALA A 78 -10.40 29.86 6.74
CA ALA A 78 -10.55 29.79 8.21
C ALA A 78 -9.23 30.14 8.92
N THR A 79 -8.10 29.61 8.44
CA THR A 79 -6.77 29.89 8.99
C THR A 79 -6.45 31.38 8.89
N PHE A 80 -6.66 32.00 7.73
CA PHE A 80 -6.44 33.42 7.49
C PHE A 80 -7.33 34.27 8.39
N PHE A 81 -8.62 33.93 8.48
CA PHE A 81 -9.55 34.64 9.38
C PHE A 81 -9.08 34.59 10.84
N LEU A 82 -8.72 33.41 11.35
CA LEU A 82 -8.24 33.27 12.72
C LEU A 82 -6.93 34.03 12.94
N MET A 83 -5.98 33.92 12.00
CA MET A 83 -4.69 34.60 12.11
C MET A 83 -4.85 36.13 12.08
N GLU A 84 -5.70 36.66 11.19
CA GLU A 84 -5.92 38.10 11.04
C GLU A 84 -6.63 38.68 12.27
N ASN A 85 -7.70 38.04 12.75
CA ASN A 85 -8.47 38.55 13.90
C ASN A 85 -7.70 38.45 15.22
N ASN A 86 -6.68 37.60 15.31
CA ASN A 86 -5.94 37.37 16.55
C ASN A 86 -4.49 37.89 16.49
N LYS A 87 -4.14 38.74 15.51
CA LYS A 87 -2.77 39.27 15.35
C LYS A 87 -2.19 39.85 16.64
N GLU A 88 -2.95 40.68 17.34
CA GLU A 88 -2.49 41.34 18.57
C GLU A 88 -2.13 40.33 19.66
N ILE A 89 -2.95 39.29 19.82
CA ILE A 89 -2.71 38.21 20.79
C ILE A 89 -1.46 37.42 20.39
N ILE A 90 -1.33 37.07 19.10
CA ILE A 90 -0.18 36.34 18.56
C ILE A 90 1.12 37.13 18.81
N ASP A 91 1.11 38.45 18.61
CA ASP A 91 2.28 39.30 18.84
C ASP A 91 2.68 39.40 20.32
N VAL A 92 1.71 39.44 21.23
CA VAL A 92 1.97 39.39 22.68
C VAL A 92 2.58 38.05 23.07
N VAL A 93 2.01 36.94 22.60
CA VAL A 93 2.51 35.59 22.91
C VAL A 93 3.94 35.42 22.40
N LYS A 94 4.26 35.86 21.18
CA LYS A 94 5.62 35.82 20.63
C LYS A 94 6.64 36.64 21.42
N LYS A 95 6.22 37.76 22.02
CA LYS A 95 7.10 38.56 22.88
C LYS A 95 7.42 37.85 24.20
N VAL A 96 6.47 37.09 24.74
CA VAL A 96 6.65 36.35 25.99
C VAL A 96 7.42 35.04 25.77
N TYR A 97 7.24 34.39 24.61
CA TYR A 97 7.88 33.12 24.24
C TYR A 97 8.65 33.24 22.91
N PRO A 98 9.84 33.86 22.89
CA PRO A 98 10.57 34.15 21.65
C PRO A 98 11.42 32.99 21.10
N HIS A 99 11.46 31.84 21.77
CA HIS A 99 12.32 30.71 21.42
C HIS A 99 11.56 29.39 21.12
N GLU A 100 10.24 29.44 21.09
CA GLU A 100 9.36 28.40 20.55
C GLU A 100 8.77 28.87 19.22
#